data_AF-A0A6D2KF36-F1
#
_entry.id   AF-A0A6D2KF36-F1
#
_cell.length_a   1.000
_cell.length_b   1.000
_cell.length_c   1.000
_cell.angle_alpha   90.00
_cell.angle_beta   90.00
_cell.angle_gamma   90.00
#
_symmetry.space_group_name_H-M   'P 1'
#
loop_
_entity.id
_entity.type
_entity.pdbx_description
1 polymer ?
#
loop_
_entity_poly.entity_id
_entity_poly.type
_entity_poly.pdbx_seq_one_letter_code
_entity_poly.pdbx_strand_id
1 'polypeptide(L)'
;MLSYQLECKKKYEIWCAVADSPIRFSLHEFEHLTGLNCDYVEDLGDPKCKVTLEMRAFWEKLGVGVELGPSQVELIRACEWATDWPSEDKLRLGYLAIYTGFIAARKNTSHTPVNLARLVMDEEEFENYPWGRVA
;
A
#
# COMPACT_ATOMS: atom_id res chain seq x y z
N MET A 1 -5.56 12.06 11.64
CA MET A 1 -4.67 12.05 10.47
C MET A 1 -3.25 12.01 11.00
N LEU A 2 -2.63 10.82 11.01
CA LEU A 2 -1.26 10.62 11.46
C LEU A 2 -0.31 11.02 10.32
N SER A 3 0.46 12.09 10.54
CA SER A 3 1.61 12.58 9.78
C SER A 3 1.40 13.08 8.33
N TYR A 4 2.04 14.21 8.01
CA TYR A 4 2.28 14.66 6.63
C TYR A 4 3.57 14.01 6.14
N GLN A 5 3.50 13.07 5.20
CA GLN A 5 4.69 12.55 4.54
C GLN A 5 5.31 13.63 3.66
N LEU A 6 6.61 13.85 3.81
CA LEU A 6 7.37 14.87 3.11
C LEU A 6 7.97 14.29 1.84
N GLU A 7 7.83 15.01 0.73
CA GLU A 7 8.50 14.67 -0.52
C GLU A 7 10.01 14.93 -0.38
N CYS A 8 10.82 13.87 -0.52
CA CYS A 8 12.26 13.89 -0.22
C CYS A 8 13.10 13.46 -1.42
N LYS A 9 14.29 14.05 -1.58
CA LYS A 9 15.23 13.69 -2.67
C LYS A 9 15.85 12.30 -2.50
N LYS A 10 15.97 11.82 -1.25
CA LYS A 10 16.49 10.49 -0.93
C LYS A 10 15.36 9.48 -1.00
N LYS A 11 15.35 8.66 -2.06
CA LYS A 11 14.29 7.68 -2.33
C LYS A 11 14.20 6.50 -1.34
N TYR A 12 15.17 6.39 -0.42
CA TYR A 12 15.28 5.30 0.55
C TYR A 12 15.04 5.76 1.99
N GLU A 13 14.56 6.99 2.19
CA GLU A 13 14.16 7.51 3.50
C GLU A 13 12.73 8.03 3.39
N ILE A 14 11.90 7.66 4.35
CA ILE A 14 10.57 8.25 4.51
C ILE A 14 10.67 9.32 5.58
N TRP A 15 10.08 10.47 5.32
CA TRP A 15 10.10 11.58 6.26
C TRP A 15 8.67 12.00 6.56
N CYS A 16 8.37 12.17 7.84
CA CYS A 16 7.05 12.58 8.31
C CYS A 16 7.18 13.84 9.15
N ALA A 17 6.30 14.82 8.96
CA ALA A 17 6.20 15.97 9.85
C ALA A 17 5.22 15.67 11.00
N VAL A 18 5.70 15.83 12.23
CA VAL A 18 4.92 15.74 13.47
C VAL A 18 5.17 16.99 14.29
N ALA A 19 4.12 17.77 14.59
CA ALA A 19 4.21 19.03 15.34
C ALA A 19 5.39 19.91 14.86
N ASP A 20 5.45 20.14 13.55
CA ASP A 20 6.47 20.93 12.83
C ASP A 20 7.90 20.38 12.85
N SER A 21 8.12 19.19 13.44
CA SER A 21 9.42 18.52 13.43
C SER A 21 9.46 17.43 12.37
N PRO A 22 10.45 17.44 11.45
CA PRO A 22 10.66 16.35 10.51
C PRO A 22 11.27 15.16 11.25
N ILE A 23 10.57 14.03 11.23
CA ILE A 23 11.04 12.76 11.78
C ILE A 23 11.45 11.89 10.60
N ARG A 24 12.68 11.37 10.64
CA ARG A 24 13.18 10.38 9.69
C ARG A 24 12.64 9.02 10.10
N PHE A 25 12.07 8.31 9.14
CA PHE A 25 11.62 6.94 9.26
C PHE A 25 12.38 6.10 8.24
N SER A 26 13.24 5.23 8.73
CA SER A 26 14.12 4.39 7.92
C SER A 26 13.41 3.14 7.40
N LEU A 27 13.96 2.53 6.35
CA LEU A 27 13.49 1.23 5.86
C LEU A 27 13.55 0.14 6.95
N HIS A 28 14.56 0.19 7.81
CA HIS A 28 14.68 -0.75 8.93
C HIS A 28 13.52 -0.60 9.94
N GLU A 29 13.12 0.63 10.27
CA GLU A 29 11.96 0.85 11.15
C GLU A 29 10.65 0.44 10.47
N PHE A 30 10.53 0.69 9.15
CA PHE A 30 9.39 0.26 8.36
C PHE A 30 9.25 -1.26 8.32
N GLU A 31 10.31 -1.97 7.98
CA GLU A 31 10.38 -3.44 7.97
C GLU A 31 10.05 -4.00 9.35
N HIS A 32 10.63 -3.45 10.41
CA HIS A 32 10.38 -3.89 11.78
C HIS A 32 8.91 -3.72 12.21
N LEU A 33 8.26 -2.62 11.82
CA LEU A 33 6.88 -2.31 12.22
C LEU A 33 5.83 -2.99 11.35
N THR A 34 6.10 -3.19 10.06
CA THR A 34 5.13 -3.76 9.11
C THR A 34 5.35 -5.24 8.85
N GLY A 35 6.55 -5.76 9.11
CA GLY A 35 6.97 -7.11 8.72
C GLY A 35 7.22 -7.28 7.23
N LEU A 36 7.07 -6.21 6.43
CA LEU A 36 7.18 -6.28 4.97
C LEU A 36 8.64 -6.27 4.52
N ASN A 37 8.95 -7.10 3.53
CA ASN A 37 10.29 -7.23 2.97
C ASN A 37 10.80 -5.88 2.41
N CYS A 38 12.00 -5.49 2.84
CA CYS A 38 12.69 -4.28 2.39
C CYS A 38 14.03 -4.54 1.71
N ASP A 39 14.30 -5.80 1.36
CA ASP A 39 15.54 -6.22 0.71
C ASP A 39 15.77 -5.50 -0.62
N TYR A 40 17.06 -5.40 -0.96
CA TYR A 40 17.48 -4.81 -2.23
C TYR A 40 17.40 -5.82 -3.37
N VAL A 41 16.73 -5.43 -4.45
CA VAL A 41 16.69 -6.13 -5.74
C VAL A 41 17.04 -5.13 -6.84
N GLU A 42 18.01 -5.47 -7.70
CA GLU A 42 18.53 -4.56 -8.74
C GLU A 42 17.46 -4.17 -9.77
N ASP A 43 16.68 -5.15 -10.23
CA ASP A 43 15.65 -4.99 -11.26
C ASP A 43 14.27 -5.42 -10.74
N LEU A 44 13.63 -4.57 -9.93
CA LEU A 44 12.22 -4.76 -9.57
C LEU A 44 11.34 -4.59 -10.81
N GLY A 45 10.86 -5.72 -11.35
CA GLY A 45 9.85 -5.73 -12.39
C GLY A 45 8.47 -5.28 -11.89
N ASP A 46 7.61 -4.91 -12.83
CA ASP A 46 6.17 -4.74 -12.56
C ASP A 46 5.51 -6.11 -12.43
N PRO A 47 4.98 -6.48 -11.25
CA PRO A 47 4.36 -7.79 -11.06
C PRO A 47 3.16 -7.95 -11.99
N LYS A 48 2.94 -9.14 -12.52
CA LYS A 48 1.79 -9.41 -13.40
C LYS A 48 0.79 -10.31 -12.70
N CYS A 49 -0.17 -9.69 -12.03
CA CYS A 49 -1.26 -10.42 -11.39
C CYS A 49 -2.39 -10.69 -12.40
N LYS A 50 -2.80 -11.96 -12.54
CA LYS A 50 -3.96 -12.32 -13.35
C LYS A 50 -5.24 -11.88 -12.64
N VAL A 51 -6.17 -11.28 -13.38
CA VAL A 51 -7.47 -10.88 -12.84
C VAL A 51 -8.36 -12.12 -12.63
N THR A 52 -8.59 -12.49 -11.38
CA THR A 52 -9.48 -13.60 -10.97
C THR A 52 -10.89 -13.11 -10.63
N LEU A 53 -11.83 -14.03 -10.47
CA LEU A 53 -13.19 -13.69 -9.99
C LEU A 53 -13.17 -13.17 -8.55
N GLU A 54 -12.33 -13.75 -7.69
CA GLU A 54 -12.16 -13.30 -6.31
C GLU A 54 -11.60 -11.87 -6.25
N MET A 55 -10.58 -11.57 -7.05
CA MET A 55 -10.04 -10.22 -7.17
C MET A 55 -11.11 -9.23 -7.63
N ARG A 56 -11.94 -9.59 -8.62
CA ARG A 56 -13.06 -8.74 -9.05
C ARG A 56 -14.03 -8.47 -7.92
N ALA A 57 -14.41 -9.49 -7.15
CA ALA A 57 -15.30 -9.34 -6.01
C ALA A 57 -14.69 -8.45 -4.92
N PHE A 58 -13.39 -8.59 -4.63
CA PHE A 58 -12.70 -7.72 -3.68
C PHE A 58 -12.62 -6.27 -4.19
N TRP A 59 -12.31 -6.03 -5.46
CA TRP A 59 -12.31 -4.69 -6.06
C TRP A 59 -13.70 -4.04 -6.06
N GLU A 60 -14.74 -4.82 -6.32
CA GLU A 60 -16.13 -4.37 -6.20
C GLU A 60 -16.44 -3.93 -4.76
N LYS A 61 -15.95 -4.65 -3.76
CA LYS A 61 -16.05 -4.21 -2.35
C LYS A 61 -15.27 -2.92 -2.07
N LEU A 62 -14.22 -2.60 -2.81
CA LEU A 62 -13.55 -1.31 -2.68
C LEU A 62 -14.30 -0.18 -3.39
N GLY A 63 -15.26 -0.51 -4.27
CA GLY A 63 -15.91 0.44 -5.16
C GLY A 63 -14.99 0.94 -6.28
N VAL A 64 -13.97 0.16 -6.64
CA VAL A 64 -12.91 0.54 -7.59
C VAL A 64 -13.00 -0.33 -8.85
N GLY A 65 -12.83 0.28 -10.02
CA GLY A 65 -12.75 -0.47 -11.28
C GLY A 65 -11.55 -1.43 -11.27
N VAL A 66 -11.73 -2.68 -11.69
CA VAL A 66 -10.70 -3.72 -11.58
C VAL A 66 -9.37 -3.38 -12.27
N GLU A 67 -9.38 -2.48 -13.26
CA GLU A 67 -8.17 -2.02 -13.97
C GLU A 67 -7.46 -0.83 -13.28
N LEU A 68 -7.98 -0.36 -12.16
CA LEU A 68 -7.42 0.74 -11.37
C LEU A 68 -6.92 0.21 -10.02
N GLY A 69 -5.79 0.73 -9.54
CA GLY A 69 -5.42 0.59 -8.14
C GLY A 69 -6.26 1.54 -7.28
N PRO A 70 -6.60 1.18 -6.04
CA PRO A 70 -7.38 2.05 -5.17
C PRO A 70 -6.59 3.32 -4.80
N SER A 71 -7.31 4.41 -4.59
CA SER A 71 -6.84 5.66 -4.00
C SER A 71 -7.08 5.66 -2.48
N GLN A 72 -6.41 6.55 -1.75
CA GLN A 72 -6.62 6.65 -0.29
C GLN A 72 -8.07 6.98 0.06
N VAL A 73 -8.75 7.81 -0.74
CA VAL A 73 -10.16 8.15 -0.53
C VAL A 73 -11.05 6.91 -0.64
N GLU A 74 -10.80 6.03 -1.61
CA GLU A 74 -11.55 4.79 -1.79
C GLU A 74 -11.30 3.80 -0.65
N LEU A 75 -10.05 3.69 -0.18
CA LEU A 75 -9.73 2.85 0.98
C LEU A 75 -10.39 3.36 2.28
N ILE A 76 -10.39 4.68 2.50
CA ILE A 76 -11.07 5.29 3.65
C ILE A 76 -12.57 4.99 3.62
N ARG A 77 -13.21 5.08 2.45
CA ARG A 77 -14.62 4.72 2.28
C ARG A 77 -14.88 3.24 2.52
N ALA A 78 -13.99 2.36 2.04
CA ALA A 78 -14.09 0.92 2.30
C ALA A 78 -14.05 0.63 3.81
N CYS A 79 -13.20 1.33 4.57
CA CYS A 79 -13.14 1.19 6.03
C CYS A 79 -14.45 1.51 6.75
N GLU A 80 -15.34 2.33 6.19
CA GLU A 80 -16.62 2.70 6.83
C GLU A 80 -17.57 1.51 7.00
N TRP A 81 -17.40 0.45 6.21
CA TRP A 81 -18.27 -0.73 6.22
C TRP A 81 -17.51 -2.06 6.16
N ALA A 82 -16.17 -2.02 6.25
CA ALA A 82 -15.33 -3.20 6.34
C ALA A 82 -15.49 -3.99 7.66
N THR A 83 -16.26 -3.48 8.63
CA THR A 83 -16.47 -4.11 9.95
C THR A 83 -16.92 -5.56 9.85
N ASP A 84 -17.78 -5.89 8.89
CA ASP A 84 -18.34 -7.24 8.72
C ASP A 84 -17.60 -8.06 7.66
N TRP A 85 -16.48 -7.57 7.13
CA TRP A 85 -15.70 -8.32 6.15
C TRP A 85 -15.01 -9.54 6.77
N PRO A 86 -14.77 -10.59 5.97
CA PRO A 86 -13.87 -11.68 6.36
C PRO A 86 -12.51 -11.14 6.82
N SER A 87 -11.87 -11.83 7.77
CA SER A 87 -10.56 -11.43 8.29
C SER A 87 -9.50 -11.28 7.20
N GLU A 88 -9.55 -12.16 6.19
CA GLU A 88 -8.68 -12.10 5.02
C GLU A 88 -8.86 -10.79 4.24
N ASP A 89 -10.10 -10.41 3.91
CA ASP A 89 -10.35 -9.14 3.20
C ASP A 89 -9.99 -7.91 4.03
N LYS A 90 -10.10 -7.98 5.36
CA LYS A 90 -9.62 -6.91 6.26
C LYS A 90 -8.10 -6.79 6.24
N LEU A 91 -7.38 -7.92 6.19
CA LEU A 91 -5.93 -7.93 6.06
C LEU A 91 -5.51 -7.32 4.71
N ARG A 92 -6.16 -7.73 3.61
CA ARG A 92 -5.96 -7.15 2.27
C ARG A 92 -6.19 -5.65 2.26
N LEU A 93 -7.25 -5.16 2.93
CA LEU A 93 -7.52 -3.74 3.09
C LEU A 93 -6.43 -3.02 3.89
N GLY A 94 -5.92 -3.64 4.96
CA GLY A 94 -4.80 -3.13 5.75
C GLY A 94 -3.52 -2.98 4.93
N TYR A 95 -3.18 -4.01 4.15
CA TYR A 95 -2.03 -3.97 3.24
C TYR A 95 -2.17 -2.92 2.14
N LEU A 96 -3.36 -2.79 1.54
CA LEU A 96 -3.65 -1.70 0.61
C LEU A 96 -3.49 -0.32 1.27
N ALA A 97 -3.88 -0.17 2.53
CA ALA A 97 -3.73 1.09 3.27
C ALA A 97 -2.26 1.44 3.52
N ILE A 98 -1.41 0.46 3.87
CA ILE A 98 0.04 0.67 4.00
C ILE A 98 0.64 1.05 2.64
N TYR A 99 0.34 0.28 1.59
CA TYR A 99 0.86 0.55 0.25
C TYR A 99 0.43 1.91 -0.28
N THR A 100 -0.87 2.21 -0.24
CA THR A 100 -1.45 3.43 -0.83
C THR A 100 -1.20 4.67 0.02
N GLY A 101 -1.23 4.50 1.35
CA GLY A 101 -1.09 5.58 2.33
C GLY A 101 0.35 5.99 2.58
N PHE A 102 1.29 5.03 2.54
CA PHE A 102 2.64 5.23 3.07
C PHE A 102 3.75 4.94 2.04
N ILE A 103 3.63 3.86 1.28
CA ILE A 103 4.66 3.48 0.31
C ILE A 103 4.55 4.31 -0.96
N ALA A 104 3.39 4.24 -1.63
CA ALA A 104 3.15 4.99 -2.86
C ALA A 104 2.99 6.50 -2.60
N ALA A 105 2.46 6.86 -1.42
CA ALA A 105 2.38 8.23 -0.89
C ALA A 105 1.90 9.30 -1.90
N ARG A 106 0.96 8.95 -2.77
CA ARG A 106 0.43 9.85 -3.80
C ARG A 106 -0.60 10.81 -3.21
N LYS A 107 -1.05 11.78 -4.00
CA LYS A 107 -2.25 12.57 -3.65
C LYS A 107 -3.39 11.60 -3.31
N ASN A 108 -4.17 11.92 -2.29
CA ASN A 108 -5.21 11.05 -1.75
C ASN A 108 -6.26 10.59 -2.78
N THR A 109 -6.48 11.33 -3.86
CA THR A 109 -7.38 11.00 -4.97
C THR A 109 -6.72 10.26 -6.14
N SER A 110 -5.39 10.13 -6.13
CA SER A 110 -4.66 9.45 -7.21
C SER A 110 -4.73 7.94 -7.04
N HIS A 111 -5.09 7.24 -8.09
CA HIS A 111 -5.01 5.79 -8.16
C HIS A 111 -3.56 5.32 -8.04
N THR A 112 -3.35 4.26 -7.27
CA THR A 112 -2.07 3.57 -7.20
C THR A 112 -1.83 2.69 -8.43
N PRO A 113 -0.57 2.33 -8.73
CA PRO A 113 -0.27 1.29 -9.70
C PRO A 113 -1.04 -0.01 -9.38
N VAL A 114 -1.90 -0.42 -10.32
CA VAL A 114 -2.85 -1.53 -10.11
C VAL A 114 -2.15 -2.87 -9.88
N ASN A 115 -1.04 -3.13 -10.57
CA ASN A 115 -0.33 -4.40 -10.49
C ASN A 115 0.29 -4.64 -9.12
N LEU A 116 0.91 -3.61 -8.53
CA LEU A 116 1.39 -3.65 -7.15
C LEU A 116 0.23 -3.76 -6.14
N ALA A 117 -0.89 -3.06 -6.38
CA ALA A 117 -2.06 -3.19 -5.52
C ALA A 117 -2.63 -4.61 -5.54
N ARG A 118 -2.60 -5.29 -6.69
CA ARG A 118 -3.11 -6.66 -6.88
C ARG A 118 -2.33 -7.73 -6.14
N LEU A 119 -1.09 -7.44 -5.72
CA LEU A 119 -0.31 -8.35 -4.87
C LEU A 119 -1.05 -8.72 -3.59
N VAL A 120 -1.93 -7.86 -3.04
CA VAL A 120 -2.69 -8.18 -1.81
C VAL A 120 -3.61 -9.40 -1.96
N MET A 121 -3.88 -9.86 -3.18
CA MET A 121 -4.65 -11.10 -3.37
C MET A 121 -3.84 -12.35 -3.02
N ASP A 122 -2.52 -12.24 -2.91
CA ASP A 122 -1.60 -13.28 -2.45
C ASP A 122 -0.74 -12.71 -1.31
N GLU A 123 -1.09 -13.07 -0.07
CA GLU A 123 -0.44 -12.56 1.15
C GLU A 123 1.07 -12.82 1.15
N GLU A 124 1.48 -14.03 0.77
CA GLU A 124 2.90 -14.41 0.72
C GLU A 124 3.65 -13.62 -0.36
N GLU A 125 3.04 -13.41 -1.54
CA GLU A 125 3.63 -12.58 -2.59
C GLU A 125 3.75 -11.11 -2.14
N PHE A 126 2.74 -10.58 -1.46
CA PHE A 126 2.74 -9.21 -0.94
C PHE A 126 3.83 -9.00 0.12
N GLU A 127 3.91 -9.87 1.11
CA GLU A 127 4.87 -9.75 2.23
C GLU A 127 6.32 -9.89 1.77
N ASN A 128 6.57 -10.79 0.81
CA ASN A 128 7.90 -11.03 0.26
C ASN A 128 8.30 -10.03 -0.84
N TYR A 129 7.40 -9.17 -1.31
CA TYR A 129 7.73 -8.15 -2.30
C TYR A 129 8.71 -7.11 -1.72
N PRO A 130 9.80 -6.73 -2.42
CA PRO A 130 10.82 -5.82 -1.87
C PRO A 130 10.37 -4.35 -1.89
N TRP A 131 9.57 -3.95 -0.89
CA TRP A 131 8.90 -2.65 -0.79
C TRP A 131 9.84 -1.45 -0.62
N GLY A 132 11.08 -1.68 -0.20
CA GLY A 132 12.04 -0.62 0.17
C GLY A 132 12.51 0.31 -0.97
N ARG A 133 11.98 0.14 -2.19
CA ARG A 133 12.31 0.95 -3.39
C ARG A 133 11.10 1.37 -4.23
N VAL A 134 9.87 1.13 -3.76
CA VAL A 134 8.65 1.44 -4.50
C VAL A 134 8.26 2.93 -4.41
N ALA A 135 8.75 3.64 -3.39
CA ALA A 135 8.49 5.06 -3.10
C ALA A 135 9.18 6.05 -4.05
#